data_AF-A0A0D2EU41-F1
#
_entry.id   AF-A0A0D2EU41-F1
#
_cell.length_a   1.000
_cell.length_b   1.000
_cell.length_c   1.000
_cell.angle_alpha   90.00
_cell.angle_beta   90.00
_cell.angle_gamma   90.00
#
_symmetry.space_group_name_H-M   'P 1'
#
loop_
_entity.id
_entity.type
_entity.pdbx_description
1 polymer ?
#
loop_
_entity_poly.entity_id
_entity_poly.type
_entity_poly.pdbx_seq_one_letter_code
_entity_poly.pdbx_strand_id
1 'polypeptide(L)'
;MAMDTSQSEFPCSLVIHVPLLNHRLASTAMRALQVDAELSPLVRREFTLVSPDVVNGHAGDGDDGLPDTHKTILRTQYNATTNRMLRVAVNGFMESLGVVLQVMEELDVDVLQSRS
;
A
#
# COMPACT_ATOMS: atom_id res chain seq x y z
N MET A 1 31.08 -7.81 -12.27
CA MET A 1 30.25 -8.00 -11.06
C MET A 1 29.81 -6.62 -10.60
N ALA A 2 28.64 -6.16 -11.06
CA ALA A 2 28.04 -4.91 -10.61
C ALA A 2 27.15 -5.25 -9.42
N MET A 3 27.61 -4.94 -8.21
CA MET A 3 26.76 -5.00 -7.02
C MET A 3 25.77 -3.83 -7.11
N ASP A 4 24.49 -4.17 -7.08
CA ASP A 4 23.34 -3.26 -7.09
C ASP A 4 23.46 -2.25 -5.95
N THR A 5 23.93 -1.04 -6.27
CA THR A 5 24.18 0.04 -5.31
C THR A 5 22.92 0.52 -4.59
N SER A 6 21.73 0.19 -5.11
CA SER A 6 20.42 0.56 -4.58
C SER A 6 20.14 -0.08 -3.22
N GLN A 7 20.60 -1.32 -3.02
CA GLN A 7 20.36 -2.08 -1.80
C GLN A 7 21.21 -1.61 -0.61
N SER A 8 22.34 -0.94 -0.90
CA SER A 8 23.26 -0.45 0.13
C SER A 8 22.81 0.87 0.76
N GLU A 9 22.00 1.68 0.07
CA GLU A 9 21.55 2.99 0.56
C GLU A 9 20.35 2.84 1.51
N PHE A 10 19.49 1.83 1.32
CA PHE A 10 18.31 1.55 2.14
C PHE A 10 18.27 0.09 2.60
N PRO A 11 19.11 -0.32 3.57
CA PRO A 11 19.26 -1.71 3.98
C PRO A 11 18.06 -2.29 4.75
N CYS A 12 17.15 -1.44 5.26
CA CYS A 12 16.00 -1.89 6.02
C CYS A 12 14.74 -1.87 5.15
N SER A 13 14.16 -3.04 4.85
CA SER A 13 12.92 -3.16 4.07
C SER A 13 11.78 -3.79 4.86
N LEU A 14 10.55 -3.32 4.63
CA LEU A 14 9.33 -3.90 5.19
C LEU A 14 8.22 -3.87 4.15
N VAL A 15 7.45 -4.94 4.07
CA VAL A 15 6.25 -5.00 3.23
C VAL A 15 5.05 -5.23 4.14
N ILE A 16 4.02 -4.41 3.95
CA ILE A 16 2.77 -4.46 4.71
C ILE A 16 1.64 -4.77 3.73
N HIS A 17 0.86 -5.79 4.04
CA HIS A 17 -0.33 -6.16 3.29
C HIS A 17 -1.56 -5.86 4.13
N VAL A 18 -2.44 -5.00 3.60
CA VAL A 18 -3.71 -4.63 4.23
C VAL A 18 -4.84 -5.16 3.35
N PRO A 19 -5.52 -6.24 3.75
CA PRO A 19 -6.67 -6.75 3.02
C PRO A 19 -7.87 -5.82 3.24
N LEU A 20 -8.52 -5.44 2.14
CA LEU A 20 -9.72 -4.60 2.15
C LEU A 20 -10.89 -5.35 1.53
N LEU A 21 -12.12 -4.96 1.91
CA LEU A 21 -13.35 -5.68 1.54
C LEU A 21 -13.60 -5.72 0.03
N ASN A 22 -13.25 -4.66 -0.69
CA ASN A 22 -13.45 -4.56 -2.13
C ASN A 22 -12.38 -3.68 -2.81
N HIS A 23 -12.25 -3.79 -4.14
CA HIS A 23 -11.26 -3.00 -4.91
C HIS A 23 -11.52 -1.49 -4.88
N ARG A 24 -12.78 -1.05 -4.76
CA ARG A 24 -13.09 0.39 -4.66
C ARG A 24 -12.50 1.00 -3.39
N LEU A 25 -12.65 0.31 -2.26
CA LEU A 25 -12.04 0.69 -0.98
C LEU A 25 -10.51 0.61 -1.08
N ALA A 26 -9.97 -0.45 -1.68
CA ALA A 26 -8.52 -0.58 -1.85
C ALA A 26 -7.89 0.52 -2.70
N SER A 27 -8.50 0.82 -3.85
CA SER A 27 -8.05 1.90 -4.73
C SER A 27 -8.27 3.28 -4.13
N THR A 28 -9.37 3.50 -3.40
CA THR A 28 -9.62 4.78 -2.71
C THR A 28 -8.60 4.98 -1.58
N ALA A 29 -8.29 3.93 -0.80
CA ALA A 29 -7.32 4.00 0.27
C ALA A 29 -5.92 4.28 -0.29
N MET A 30 -5.53 3.56 -1.36
CA MET A 30 -4.26 3.80 -2.04
C MET A 30 -4.14 5.27 -2.51
N ARG A 31 -5.16 5.80 -3.19
CA ARG A 31 -5.14 7.18 -3.69
C ARG A 31 -5.09 8.21 -2.56
N ALA A 32 -5.85 7.99 -1.48
CA ALA A 32 -5.82 8.88 -0.32
C ALA A 32 -4.43 8.88 0.34
N LEU A 33 -3.80 7.72 0.47
CA LEU A 33 -2.49 7.56 1.08
C LEU A 33 -1.33 8.02 0.18
N GLN A 34 -1.49 8.01 -1.15
CA GLN A 34 -0.50 8.50 -2.11
C GLN A 34 -0.30 10.01 -2.06
N VAL A 35 -1.30 10.78 -1.62
CA VAL A 35 -1.21 12.24 -1.50
C VAL A 35 -0.28 12.63 -0.34
N ASP A 36 -0.15 11.76 0.65
CA ASP A 36 0.77 11.95 1.77
C ASP A 36 2.21 11.73 1.26
N ALA A 37 2.99 12.81 1.23
CA ALA A 37 4.38 12.75 0.83
C ALA A 37 5.23 12.23 1.99
N GLU A 38 6.15 11.30 1.73
CA GLU A 38 7.09 10.85 2.74
C GLU A 38 7.95 12.05 3.20
N LEU A 39 7.93 12.35 4.50
CA LEU A 39 8.59 13.53 5.06
C LEU A 39 10.13 13.48 4.96
N SER A 40 10.71 12.28 4.78
CA SER A 40 12.15 12.10 4.81
C SER A 40 12.67 11.46 3.52
N PRO A 41 13.72 12.02 2.88
CA PRO A 41 14.39 11.39 1.74
C PRO A 41 15.12 10.08 2.11
N LEU A 42 15.22 9.78 3.42
CA LEU A 42 15.85 8.58 3.98
C LEU A 42 14.88 7.38 4.05
N VAL A 43 13.64 7.57 3.61
CA VAL A 43 12.63 6.52 3.48
C VAL A 43 12.04 6.58 2.08
N ARG A 44 11.88 5.42 1.45
CA ARG A 44 11.15 5.24 0.20
C ARG A 44 9.94 4.39 0.50
N ARG A 45 8.79 4.83 -0.01
CA ARG A 45 7.50 4.18 0.15
C ARG A 45 6.86 3.99 -1.21
N GLU A 46 6.37 2.79 -1.47
CA GLU A 46 5.67 2.43 -2.69
C GLU A 46 4.35 1.73 -2.36
N PHE A 47 3.28 2.12 -3.05
CA PHE A 47 1.95 1.54 -2.89
C PHE A 47 1.57 0.78 -4.15
N THR A 48 1.12 -0.45 -3.98
CA THR A 48 0.62 -1.31 -5.05
C THR A 48 -0.65 -2.02 -4.59
N LEU A 49 -1.55 -2.31 -5.53
CA LEU A 49 -2.71 -3.14 -5.28
C LEU A 49 -2.43 -4.53 -5.83
N VAL A 50 -2.64 -5.55 -5.00
CA VAL A 50 -2.42 -6.95 -5.35
C VAL A 50 -3.67 -7.77 -5.10
N SER A 51 -3.82 -8.85 -5.85
CA SER A 51 -4.85 -9.85 -5.59
C SER A 51 -4.44 -10.75 -4.42
N PRO A 52 -5.41 -11.33 -3.69
CA PRO A 52 -5.13 -12.26 -2.60
C PRO A 52 -4.36 -13.52 -3.02
N ASP A 53 -4.49 -13.94 -4.27
CA ASP A 53 -3.77 -15.11 -4.80
C ASP A 53 -2.24 -14.89 -4.85
N VAL A 54 -1.81 -13.66 -5.16
CA VAL A 54 -0.39 -13.26 -5.21
C VAL A 54 0.25 -13.31 -3.83
N VAL A 55 -0.49 -12.92 -2.78
CA VAL A 55 0.03 -12.90 -1.40
C VAL A 55 0.12 -14.30 -0.81
N ASN A 56 -0.79 -15.21 -1.18
CA ASN A 56 -0.83 -16.58 -0.68
C ASN A 56 0.15 -17.54 -1.39
N GLY A 57 1.06 -17.02 -2.21
CA GLY A 57 2.14 -17.82 -2.83
C GLY A 57 1.71 -18.65 -4.04
N HIS A 58 0.53 -18.42 -4.60
CA HIS A 58 0.11 -19.03 -5.87
C HIS A 58 0.59 -18.14 -7.01
N ALA A 59 1.91 -18.14 -7.23
CA ALA A 59 2.57 -17.34 -8.25
C ALA A 59 2.10 -17.74 -9.67
N GLY A 60 1.17 -16.97 -10.22
CA GLY A 60 1.31 -16.53 -11.60
C GLY A 60 2.32 -15.38 -11.62
N ASP A 61 3.57 -15.68 -11.94
CA ASP A 61 4.58 -14.68 -12.26
C ASP A 61 4.14 -14.00 -13.56
N GLY A 62 3.43 -12.89 -13.42
CA GLY A 62 2.87 -12.16 -14.52
C GLY A 62 2.15 -10.94 -13.99
N ASP A 63 2.33 -9.83 -14.70
CA ASP A 63 1.28 -8.84 -14.89
C ASP A 63 0.01 -9.58 -15.37
N ASP A 64 -0.66 -10.26 -14.45
CA ASP A 64 -1.85 -11.03 -14.74
C ASP A 64 -2.86 -9.96 -15.13
N GLY A 65 -3.21 -9.90 -16.41
CA GLY A 65 -4.23 -9.02 -16.99
C GLY A 65 -5.64 -9.26 -16.43
N LEU A 66 -5.73 -9.77 -15.20
CA LEU A 66 -6.90 -9.83 -14.37
C LEU A 66 -7.48 -8.42 -14.22
N PRO A 67 -8.81 -8.30 -14.33
CA PRO A 67 -9.46 -7.01 -14.15
C PRO A 67 -9.12 -6.47 -12.76
N ASP A 68 -8.80 -5.17 -12.72
CA ASP A 68 -8.37 -4.45 -11.51
C ASP A 68 -9.30 -4.73 -10.31
N THR A 69 -10.58 -5.02 -10.58
CA THR A 69 -11.62 -5.49 -9.65
C THR A 69 -11.19 -6.57 -8.63
N HIS A 70 -10.21 -7.42 -8.93
CA HIS A 70 -9.75 -8.47 -8.00
C HIS A 70 -8.60 -8.04 -7.07
N LYS A 71 -8.03 -6.85 -7.25
CA LYS A 71 -6.92 -6.35 -6.43
C LYS A 71 -7.44 -5.73 -5.13
N THR A 72 -7.71 -6.56 -4.14
CA THR A 72 -8.31 -6.14 -2.86
C THR A 72 -7.29 -5.90 -1.75
N ILE A 73 -6.02 -6.20 -1.97
CA ILE A 73 -4.97 -6.01 -0.96
C ILE A 73 -4.15 -4.78 -1.30
N LEU A 74 -4.10 -3.83 -0.37
CA LEU A 74 -3.15 -2.72 -0.41
C LEU A 74 -1.79 -3.21 0.10
N ARG A 75 -0.81 -3.25 -0.80
CA ARG A 75 0.58 -3.58 -0.51
C ARG A 75 1.38 -2.28 -0.41
N THR A 76 1.96 -2.05 0.76
CA THR A 76 2.88 -0.94 1.00
C THR A 76 4.27 -1.47 1.22
N GLN A 77 5.22 -1.08 0.38
CA GLN A 77 6.63 -1.43 0.49
C GLN A 77 7.42 -0.24 1.00
N TYR A 78 8.20 -0.47 2.05
CA TYR A 78 9.09 0.50 2.67
C TYR A 78 10.54 0.08 2.54
N ASN A 79 11.39 1.05 2.23
CA ASN A 79 12.84 0.93 2.23
C ASN A 79 13.42 2.14 2.99
N ALA A 80 14.18 1.90 4.04
CA ALA A 80 14.73 2.94 4.90
C ALA A 80 16.23 2.75 5.15
N THR A 81 16.93 3.84 5.44
CA THR A 81 18.35 3.79 5.82
C THR A 81 18.59 3.13 7.18
N THR A 82 17.62 3.23 8.10
CA THR A 82 17.70 2.66 9.45
C THR A 82 16.36 2.13 9.92
N ASN A 83 16.39 1.15 10.85
CA ASN A 83 15.19 0.67 11.55
C ASN A 83 14.46 1.77 12.31
N ARG A 84 15.16 2.80 12.80
CA ARG A 84 14.53 3.95 13.46
C ARG A 84 13.67 4.73 12.47
N MET A 85 14.19 5.05 11.30
CA MET A 85 13.45 5.77 10.25
C MET A 85 12.25 4.94 9.76
N LEU A 86 12.44 3.63 9.57
CA LEU A 86 11.37 2.70 9.22
C LEU A 86 10.23 2.75 10.24
N ARG A 87 10.54 2.70 11.54
CA ARG A 87 9.53 2.78 12.61
C ARG A 87 8.76 4.10 12.58
N VAL A 88 9.43 5.22 12.41
CA VAL A 88 8.78 6.54 12.37
C VAL A 88 7.83 6.63 11.17
N ALA A 89 8.28 6.22 9.99
CA ALA A 89 7.47 6.24 8.76
C ALA A 89 6.26 5.30 8.84
N VAL A 90 6.45 4.09 9.39
CA VAL A 90 5.37 3.11 9.54
C VAL A 90 4.33 3.56 10.56
N ASN A 91 4.75 4.17 11.67
CA ASN A 91 3.81 4.71 12.67
C ASN A 91 2.92 5.81 12.05
N GLY A 92 3.51 6.78 11.37
CA GLY A 92 2.75 7.84 10.69
C GLY A 92 1.81 7.28 9.61
N PHE A 93 2.26 6.25 8.88
CA PHE A 93 1.40 5.56 7.93
C PHE A 93 0.21 4.85 8.56
N MET A 94 0.40 4.15 9.69
CA MET A 94 -0.70 3.48 10.39
C MET A 94 -1.72 4.46 10.94
N GLU A 95 -1.27 5.63 11.40
CA GLU A 95 -2.15 6.73 11.79
C GLU A 95 -2.98 7.23 10.59
N SER A 96 -2.33 7.55 9.46
CA SER A 96 -3.01 7.96 8.22
C SER A 96 -3.98 6.89 7.70
N LEU A 97 -3.57 5.61 7.73
CA LEU A 97 -4.41 4.49 7.31
C LEU A 97 -5.63 4.36 8.22
N GLY A 98 -5.48 4.50 9.54
CA GLY A 98 -6.59 4.46 10.49
C GLY A 98 -7.62 5.54 10.21
N VAL A 99 -7.18 6.77 9.95
CA VAL A 99 -8.06 7.87 9.56
C VAL A 99 -8.80 7.57 8.25
N VAL A 100 -8.08 7.09 7.23
CA VAL A 100 -8.70 6.73 5.94
C VAL A 100 -9.75 5.63 6.11
N LEU A 101 -9.45 4.59 6.89
CA LEU A 101 -10.39 3.50 7.14
C LEU A 101 -11.61 3.94 7.96
N GLN A 102 -11.43 4.79 8.97
CA GLN A 102 -12.54 5.34 9.74
C GLN A 102 -13.43 6.22 8.86
N VAL A 103 -12.82 7.09 8.03
CA VAL A 103 -13.57 7.92 7.08
C VAL A 103 -14.30 7.05 6.06
N MET A 104 -13.70 5.94 5.61
CA MET A 104 -14.39 4.95 4.78
C MET A 104 -15.54 4.32 5.53
N GLU A 105 -15.40 3.90 6.77
CA GLU A 105 -16.50 3.33 7.55
C GLU A 105 -17.67 4.33 7.73
N GLU A 106 -17.37 5.60 8.00
CA GLU A 106 -18.39 6.63 8.22
C GLU A 106 -19.02 7.14 6.91
N LEU A 107 -18.27 7.16 5.80
CA LEU A 107 -18.71 7.70 4.50
C LEU A 107 -19.07 6.63 3.46
N ASP A 108 -18.79 5.35 3.69
CA ASP A 108 -19.25 4.23 2.84
C ASP A 108 -20.74 3.90 3.12
N VAL A 109 -21.52 4.96 3.34
CA VAL A 109 -22.92 4.98 2.94
C VAL A 109 -22.92 4.92 1.41
N ASP A 110 -23.71 4.01 0.84
CA ASP A 110 -23.94 3.75 -0.59
C ASP A 110 -24.42 5.00 -1.39
N VAL A 111 -23.67 6.11 -1.40
CA VAL A 111 -24.14 7.45 -1.82
C VAL A 111 -24.32 7.58 -3.33
N LEU A 112 -23.93 6.57 -4.12
CA LEU A 112 -24.13 6.59 -5.57
C LEU A 112 -24.97 5.44 -6.14
N GLN A 113 -25.65 4.61 -5.33
CA GLN A 113 -26.71 3.75 -5.88
C GLN A 113 -27.97 4.54 -6.29
N SER A 114 -28.00 5.86 -6.04
CA SER A 114 -29.12 6.75 -6.38
C SER A 114 -28.89 7.61 -7.64
N ARG A 115 -27.97 7.28 -8.56
CA ARG A 115 -27.87 8.08 -9.80
C ARG A 115 -27.35 7.35 -11.04
N SER A 116 -28.17 6.45 -11.59
CA SER A 116 -28.73 6.53 -12.97
C SER A 116 -29.42 5.23 -13.36
#